data_AF-V7HE69-F1
#
_entry.id   AF-V7HE69-F1
#
_cell.length_a   1.000
_cell.length_b   1.000
_cell.length_c   1.000
_cell.angle_alpha   90.00
_cell.angle_beta   90.00
_cell.angle_gamma   90.00
#
_symmetry.space_group_name_H-M   'P 1'
#
loop_
_entity.id
_entity.type
_entity.pdbx_description
1 polymer ?
#
loop_
_entity_poly.entity_id
_entity_poly.type
_entity_poly.pdbx_seq_one_letter_code
_entity_poly.pdbx_strand_id
1 'polypeptide(L)'
;MRFGPVPIDQAEGAVLAHATTAGERRFRKAHTLSAQDVAALKAAGITEIVAAVLAADDLSEDAAAEKIAGSMAHRNIEAKPAATGRVNLHAKAAGLFTVDATMIDAINAVDPTITIATLAQHAPVETGQMVATVKIIPFAVATALVDKVTKICAGGEIFAVNAYHPVRIGVIQTMLPGIKPSVLDKTLRVTEARLARSGGRLTTERRTPHEIAPVAEAAAALARDNDMVVIFGASAMSDFNDVVPAAIEAAGGTVIRAGMPVDPGNLLVLGTLDGKRVIGAPGCARSPKENGFDWVLDRLIAGLDVTAKDIAGMGVGGLLMEIPTRPQPREPLPARAGLKVEIVLLAAGRSSRMGGPNKLLALFDGKPLVRRTVERALASKATSTVVVTGHQRERVHQALTGLDVIFADNPDFADGLSSSLKAGIARVGAEAAGAMIVLGDMPGISSADLDRLIEAFRRDGGRSVVRAAHDGRRGNPVLLPRALFGGIAHLEGDTGARHLVEAEGLDVIDVEIGDGASIDVDTREALEDAGGVLQD
;
A
#
# COMPACT_ATOMS: atom_id res chain seq x y z
N MET A 1 12.62 42.24 -2.95
CA MET A 1 13.12 42.17 -4.34
C MET A 1 12.09 42.66 -5.36
N ARG A 2 12.53 43.11 -6.54
CA ARG A 2 11.67 43.42 -7.69
C ARG A 2 11.87 42.34 -8.76
N PHE A 3 10.78 41.75 -9.24
CA PHE A 3 10.78 40.75 -10.31
C PHE A 3 10.10 41.29 -11.56
N GLY A 4 10.69 41.08 -12.73
CA GLY A 4 10.08 41.46 -14.00
C GLY A 4 11.12 41.77 -15.07
N PRO A 5 10.69 42.44 -16.15
CA PRO A 5 11.60 42.92 -17.17
C PRO A 5 12.57 43.96 -16.61
N VAL A 6 13.85 43.82 -16.95
CA VAL A 6 14.95 44.70 -16.55
C VAL A 6 15.75 45.07 -17.80
N PRO A 7 15.92 46.37 -18.10
CA PRO A 7 16.80 46.82 -19.18
C PRO A 7 18.21 46.28 -18.98
N ILE A 8 18.85 45.80 -20.05
CA ILE A 8 20.15 45.13 -19.94
C ILE A 8 21.23 46.04 -19.31
N ASP A 9 21.14 47.34 -19.53
CA ASP A 9 22.05 48.35 -18.96
C ASP A 9 21.91 48.52 -17.44
N GLN A 10 20.85 47.97 -16.84
CA GLN A 10 20.58 47.98 -15.39
C GLN A 10 20.58 46.57 -14.79
N ALA A 11 21.02 45.56 -15.56
CA ALA A 11 20.90 44.16 -15.19
C ALA A 11 22.09 43.60 -14.39
N GLU A 12 23.15 44.37 -14.18
CA GLU A 12 24.28 43.92 -13.35
C GLU A 12 23.82 43.64 -11.92
N GLY A 13 24.18 42.46 -11.40
CA GLY A 13 23.73 41.96 -10.10
C GLY A 13 22.32 41.36 -10.09
N ALA A 14 21.55 41.46 -11.19
CA ALA A 14 20.24 40.84 -11.28
C ALA A 14 20.34 39.31 -11.47
N VAL A 15 19.36 38.59 -10.93
CA VAL A 15 19.28 37.12 -10.99
C VAL A 15 18.32 36.71 -12.11
N LEU A 16 18.82 35.96 -13.10
CA LEU A 16 18.02 35.54 -14.26
C LEU A 16 16.84 34.64 -13.88
N ALA A 17 15.63 35.01 -14.31
CA ALA A 17 14.41 34.23 -14.08
C ALA A 17 14.33 32.98 -14.95
N HIS A 18 14.92 33.04 -16.15
CA HIS A 18 14.93 31.98 -17.15
C HIS A 18 16.35 31.72 -17.65
N ALA A 19 16.60 30.55 -18.21
CA ALA A 19 17.83 30.35 -18.95
C ALA A 19 17.82 31.23 -20.20
N THR A 20 18.93 31.90 -20.48
CA THR A 20 19.06 32.88 -21.57
C THR A 20 20.30 32.55 -22.39
N THR A 21 20.24 32.72 -23.71
CA THR A 21 21.37 32.43 -24.59
C THR A 21 21.85 33.73 -25.24
N ALA A 22 23.16 33.95 -25.28
CA ALA A 22 23.81 35.07 -25.98
C ALA A 22 24.86 34.53 -26.95
N GLY A 23 24.54 34.53 -28.24
CA GLY A 23 25.36 33.85 -29.24
C GLY A 23 25.50 32.36 -28.93
N GLU A 24 26.73 31.87 -28.77
CA GLU A 24 27.02 30.48 -28.41
C GLU A 24 26.98 30.20 -26.89
N ARG A 25 26.92 31.24 -26.05
CA ARG A 25 26.97 31.10 -24.59
C ARG A 25 25.56 30.97 -24.00
N ARG A 26 25.36 29.94 -23.18
CA ARG A 26 24.10 29.72 -22.44
C ARG A 26 24.26 30.08 -20.95
N PHE A 27 23.40 30.97 -20.47
CA PHE A 27 23.24 31.30 -19.06
C PHE A 27 22.13 30.46 -18.45
N ARG A 28 22.41 29.85 -17.30
CA ARG A 28 21.40 29.07 -16.57
C ARG A 28 20.43 29.99 -15.83
N LYS A 29 19.22 29.48 -15.57
CA LYS A 29 18.29 30.09 -14.62
C LYS A 29 18.99 30.26 -13.25
N ALA A 30 18.63 31.31 -12.51
CA ALA A 30 19.22 31.67 -11.22
C ALA A 30 20.69 32.13 -11.29
N HIS A 31 21.20 32.42 -12.49
CA HIS A 31 22.53 33.02 -12.64
C HIS A 31 22.49 34.51 -12.29
N THR A 32 23.36 34.94 -11.37
CA THR A 32 23.57 36.35 -11.05
C THR A 32 24.48 36.98 -12.09
N LEU A 33 24.01 38.03 -12.75
CA LEU A 33 24.72 38.66 -13.86
C LEU A 33 25.90 39.51 -13.38
N SER A 34 27.09 39.19 -13.86
CA SER A 34 28.27 40.06 -13.73
C SER A 34 28.29 41.13 -14.82
N ALA A 35 29.12 42.17 -14.66
CA ALA A 35 29.38 43.17 -15.70
C ALA A 35 29.76 42.54 -17.06
N GLN A 36 30.54 41.44 -17.04
CA GLN A 36 30.95 40.73 -18.24
C GLN A 36 29.77 39.99 -18.90
N ASP A 37 28.88 39.42 -18.10
CA ASP A 37 27.68 38.74 -18.62
C ASP A 37 26.74 39.75 -19.28
N VAL A 38 26.54 40.92 -18.65
CA VAL A 38 25.77 42.04 -19.20
C VAL A 38 26.34 42.51 -20.54
N ALA A 39 27.65 42.71 -20.63
CA ALA A 39 28.32 43.10 -21.87
C ALA A 39 28.13 42.05 -22.99
N ALA A 40 28.23 40.75 -22.65
CA ALA A 40 28.02 39.67 -23.61
C ALA A 40 26.56 39.59 -24.10
N LEU A 41 25.59 39.72 -23.21
CA LEU A 41 24.16 39.77 -23.54
C LEU A 41 23.86 40.98 -24.45
N LYS A 42 24.42 42.15 -24.12
CA LYS A 42 24.28 43.38 -24.92
C LYS A 42 24.89 43.24 -26.32
N ALA A 43 26.08 42.64 -26.43
CA ALA A 43 26.72 42.36 -27.72
C ALA A 43 25.92 41.37 -28.58
N ALA A 44 25.17 40.45 -27.95
CA ALA A 44 24.24 39.55 -28.62
C ALA A 44 22.89 40.19 -29.01
N GLY A 45 22.72 41.51 -28.81
CA GLY A 45 21.52 42.25 -29.18
C GLY A 45 20.37 42.15 -28.18
N ILE A 46 20.60 41.60 -26.98
CA ILE A 46 19.58 41.54 -25.93
C ILE A 46 19.50 42.90 -25.25
N THR A 47 18.32 43.52 -25.29
CA THR A 47 18.05 44.84 -24.72
C THR A 47 17.35 44.78 -23.36
N GLU A 48 16.65 43.68 -23.08
CA GLU A 48 15.87 43.47 -21.86
C GLU A 48 15.87 41.98 -21.48
N ILE A 49 15.82 41.70 -20.18
CA ILE A 49 15.73 40.34 -19.63
C ILE A 49 14.68 40.29 -18.53
N VAL A 50 14.10 39.11 -18.27
CA VAL A 50 13.28 38.89 -17.07
C VAL A 50 14.20 38.44 -15.93
N ALA A 51 14.30 39.25 -14.88
CA ALA A 51 15.20 39.01 -13.77
C ALA A 51 14.63 39.48 -12.44
N ALA A 52 15.23 38.99 -11.35
CA ALA A 52 15.03 39.51 -10.00
C ALA A 52 16.16 40.47 -9.63
N VAL A 53 15.79 41.66 -9.18
CA VAL A 53 16.71 42.66 -8.61
C VAL A 53 16.49 42.70 -7.11
N LEU A 54 17.53 42.37 -6.35
CA LEU A 54 17.51 42.37 -4.90
C LEU A 54 17.56 43.81 -4.36
N ALA A 55 16.80 44.09 -3.31
CA ALA A 55 16.93 45.29 -2.50
C ALA A 55 18.14 45.18 -1.55
N ALA A 56 18.62 46.30 -1.02
CA ALA A 56 19.79 46.33 -0.14
C ALA A 56 19.58 45.56 1.18
N ASP A 57 18.33 45.42 1.61
CA ASP A 57 17.89 44.71 2.82
C ASP A 57 17.30 43.32 2.51
N ASP A 58 17.39 42.84 1.27
CA ASP A 58 17.03 41.46 0.94
C ASP A 58 18.16 40.49 1.28
N LEU A 59 17.79 39.29 1.72
CA LEU A 59 18.66 38.12 1.74
C LEU A 59 18.39 37.28 0.49
N SER A 60 19.46 36.74 -0.11
CA SER A 60 19.32 35.75 -1.17
C SER A 60 18.58 34.50 -0.67
N GLU A 61 17.95 33.75 -1.58
CA GLU A 61 17.16 32.57 -1.23
C GLU A 61 17.91 31.56 -0.37
N ASP A 62 19.18 31.30 -0.67
CA ASP A 62 20.01 30.35 0.08
C ASP A 62 20.39 30.91 1.45
N ALA A 63 20.80 32.19 1.54
CA ALA A 63 21.15 32.83 2.80
C ALA A 63 19.95 32.93 3.76
N ALA A 64 18.76 33.21 3.22
CA ALA A 64 17.52 33.24 3.98
C ALA A 64 17.13 31.83 4.46
N ALA A 65 17.20 30.82 3.60
CA ALA A 65 16.91 29.43 3.98
C ALA A 65 17.86 28.92 5.08
N GLU A 66 19.16 29.19 4.93
CA GLU A 66 20.19 28.85 5.92
C GLU A 66 19.96 29.55 7.26
N LYS A 67 19.67 30.86 7.24
CA LYS A 67 19.42 31.62 8.48
C LYS A 67 18.18 31.10 9.21
N ILE A 68 17.11 30.79 8.48
CA ILE A 68 15.89 30.22 9.06
C ILE A 68 16.17 28.85 9.66
N ALA A 69 16.76 27.93 8.87
CA ALA A 69 17.04 26.57 9.34
C ALA A 69 18.01 26.56 10.53
N GLY A 70 19.03 27.42 10.51
CA GLY A 70 19.98 27.56 11.61
C GLY A 70 19.40 28.15 12.90
N SER A 71 18.24 28.81 12.82
CA SER A 71 17.53 29.33 14.00
C SER A 71 16.59 28.30 14.66
N MET A 72 16.33 27.17 13.99
CA MET A 72 15.40 26.15 14.49
C MET A 72 16.07 25.27 15.54
N ALA A 73 15.47 25.18 16.73
CA ALA A 73 15.88 24.21 17.73
C ALA A 73 15.30 22.83 17.38
N HIS A 74 16.18 21.85 17.16
CA HIS A 74 15.76 20.49 16.82
C HIS A 74 16.66 19.40 17.43
N ARG A 75 16.08 18.23 17.72
CA ARG A 75 16.80 17.07 18.27
C ARG A 75 16.87 15.91 17.27
N ASN A 76 18.03 15.24 17.20
CA ASN A 76 18.30 14.10 16.31
C ASN A 76 18.02 14.39 14.82
N ILE A 77 18.24 15.63 14.40
CA ILE A 77 18.04 16.11 13.03
C ILE A 77 19.31 16.84 12.57
N GLU A 78 19.62 16.75 11.28
CA GLU A 78 20.62 17.55 10.59
C GLU A 78 19.99 18.41 9.50
N ALA A 79 20.35 19.70 9.46
CA ALA A 79 20.12 20.54 8.30
C ALA A 79 21.23 20.33 7.27
N LYS A 80 20.86 20.14 6.00
CA LYS A 80 21.80 20.15 4.88
C LYS A 80 22.11 21.59 4.43
N PRO A 81 23.24 21.83 3.74
CA PRO A 81 23.54 23.16 3.18
C PRO A 81 22.41 23.68 2.29
N ALA A 82 22.23 25.00 2.22
CA ALA A 82 21.23 25.53 1.31
C ALA A 82 21.62 25.28 -0.15
N ALA A 83 20.60 24.99 -0.95
CA ALA A 83 20.73 24.99 -2.39
C ALA A 83 19.39 25.37 -3.02
N THR A 84 19.41 26.31 -3.95
CA THR A 84 18.22 26.74 -4.71
C THR A 84 17.06 27.17 -3.80
N GLY A 85 17.39 27.93 -2.77
CA GLY A 85 16.46 28.46 -1.77
C GLY A 85 15.91 27.42 -0.83
N ARG A 86 16.55 26.24 -0.71
CA ARG A 86 16.04 25.12 0.08
C ARG A 86 17.07 24.62 1.08
N VAL A 87 16.60 24.33 2.30
CA VAL A 87 17.34 23.55 3.30
C VAL A 87 16.51 22.33 3.69
N ASN A 88 17.07 21.14 3.47
CA ASN A 88 16.43 19.88 3.85
C ASN A 88 16.94 19.42 5.21
N LEU A 89 16.02 19.04 6.08
CA LEU A 89 16.28 18.49 7.40
C LEU A 89 16.10 16.98 7.38
N HIS A 90 17.14 16.23 7.78
CA HIS A 90 17.14 14.77 7.78
C HIS A 90 17.30 14.19 9.18
N ALA A 91 16.68 13.04 9.42
CA ALA A 91 16.79 12.31 10.67
C ALA A 91 18.21 11.75 10.86
N LYS A 92 18.78 11.93 12.06
CA LYS A 92 20.06 11.32 12.45
C LYS A 92 19.91 9.92 13.06
N ALA A 93 18.68 9.52 13.37
CA ALA A 93 18.36 8.25 13.99
C ALA A 93 17.00 7.75 13.49
N ALA A 94 16.76 6.44 13.56
CA ALA A 94 15.43 5.88 13.38
C ALA A 94 14.57 6.10 14.64
N GLY A 95 13.28 6.44 14.47
CA GLY A 95 12.43 6.82 15.59
C GLY A 95 11.08 7.40 15.16
N LEU A 96 10.49 8.21 16.04
CA LEU A 96 9.26 8.96 15.74
C LEU A 96 9.53 10.46 15.61
N PHE A 97 9.08 11.03 14.48
CA PHE A 97 9.13 12.47 14.25
C PHE A 97 8.06 13.20 15.08
N THR A 98 8.43 14.29 15.75
CA THR A 98 7.51 15.22 16.42
C THR A 98 7.76 16.64 15.95
N VAL A 99 6.70 17.41 15.83
CA VAL A 99 6.67 18.78 15.32
C VAL A 99 5.71 19.64 16.14
N ASP A 100 6.11 20.88 16.40
CA ASP A 100 5.18 21.91 16.90
C ASP A 100 4.40 22.51 15.72
N ALA A 101 3.19 21.97 15.49
CA ALA A 101 2.30 22.45 14.43
C ALA A 101 1.95 23.94 14.57
N THR A 102 1.85 24.47 15.80
CA THR A 102 1.50 25.87 16.02
C THR A 102 2.64 26.78 15.56
N MET A 103 3.89 26.42 15.83
CA MET A 103 5.04 27.16 15.32
C MET A 103 5.13 27.08 13.80
N ILE A 104 4.89 25.91 13.20
CA ILE A 104 4.91 25.74 11.74
C ILE A 104 3.86 26.59 11.06
N ASP A 105 2.62 26.57 11.57
CA ASP A 105 1.52 27.38 11.05
C ASP A 105 1.84 28.88 11.20
N ALA A 106 2.39 29.29 12.35
CA ALA A 106 2.79 30.67 12.58
C ALA A 106 3.89 31.13 11.62
N ILE A 107 4.89 30.29 11.32
CA ILE A 107 5.94 30.61 10.35
C ILE A 107 5.37 30.72 8.94
N ASN A 108 4.59 29.73 8.50
CA ASN A 108 3.99 29.72 7.17
C ASN A 108 2.99 30.87 6.97
N ALA A 109 2.42 31.42 8.05
CA ALA A 109 1.56 32.60 8.01
C ALA A 109 2.32 33.93 7.93
N VAL A 110 3.64 33.97 8.14
CA VAL A 110 4.42 35.23 8.09
C VAL A 110 4.36 35.87 6.71
N ASP A 111 4.67 35.09 5.67
CA ASP A 111 4.65 35.53 4.28
C ASP A 111 4.72 34.32 3.34
N PRO A 112 3.96 34.27 2.23
CA PRO A 112 3.93 33.14 1.32
C PRO A 112 5.27 32.87 0.60
N THR A 113 6.24 33.79 0.66
CA THR A 113 7.58 33.58 0.09
C THR A 113 8.45 32.63 0.92
N ILE A 114 8.11 32.40 2.18
CA ILE A 114 8.79 31.51 3.11
C ILE A 114 7.86 30.34 3.44
N THR A 115 8.27 29.12 3.13
CA THR A 115 7.47 27.93 3.42
C THR A 115 8.28 26.87 4.15
N ILE A 116 7.63 26.19 5.08
CA ILE A 116 8.15 25.01 5.77
C ILE A 116 7.13 23.89 5.61
N ALA A 117 7.61 22.74 5.14
CA ALA A 117 6.83 21.51 5.06
C ALA A 117 7.50 20.40 5.87
N THR A 118 6.71 19.52 6.47
CA THR A 118 7.17 18.47 7.39
C THR A 118 6.46 17.14 7.13
N LEU A 119 7.03 16.04 7.62
CA LEU A 119 6.27 14.82 7.84
C LEU A 119 5.16 15.04 8.88
N ALA A 120 4.19 14.12 8.92
CA ALA A 120 3.12 14.16 9.91
C ALA A 120 3.63 13.96 11.35
N GLN A 121 2.89 14.50 12.31
CA GLN A 121 3.16 14.30 13.73
C GLN A 121 3.17 12.80 14.08
N HIS A 122 4.20 12.35 14.79
CA HIS A 122 4.46 10.95 15.13
C HIS A 122 4.67 10.01 13.93
N ALA A 123 5.09 10.52 12.77
CA ALA A 123 5.48 9.65 11.66
C ALA A 123 6.71 8.81 12.05
N PRO A 124 6.73 7.49 11.78
CA PRO A 124 7.93 6.68 11.91
C PRO A 124 8.94 7.09 10.84
N VAL A 125 10.20 7.19 11.24
CA VAL A 125 11.30 7.62 10.36
C VAL A 125 12.51 6.72 10.47
N GLU A 126 13.22 6.59 9.36
CA GLU A 126 14.52 5.92 9.27
C GLU A 126 15.67 6.92 9.32
N THR A 127 16.85 6.46 9.73
CA THR A 127 18.08 7.29 9.68
C THR A 127 18.35 7.77 8.26
N GLY A 128 18.58 9.06 8.10
CA GLY A 128 18.82 9.71 6.80
C GLY A 128 17.56 10.11 6.04
N GLN A 129 16.36 9.75 6.51
CA GLN A 129 15.11 10.19 5.90
C GLN A 129 14.90 11.69 6.06
N MET A 130 14.42 12.37 5.02
CA MET A 130 14.04 13.78 5.09
C MET A 130 12.75 13.94 5.89
N VAL A 131 12.78 14.76 6.94
CA VAL A 131 11.65 14.97 7.87
C VAL A 131 11.00 16.34 7.73
N ALA A 132 11.75 17.33 7.26
CA ALA A 132 11.25 18.67 7.00
C ALA A 132 12.09 19.39 5.93
N THR A 133 11.53 20.44 5.34
CA THR A 133 12.23 21.29 4.37
C THR A 133 11.81 22.74 4.53
N VAL A 134 12.79 23.64 4.54
CA VAL A 134 12.60 25.09 4.45
C VAL A 134 12.75 25.47 2.98
N LYS A 135 11.82 26.26 2.44
CA LYS A 135 11.85 26.74 1.07
C LYS A 135 11.56 28.24 1.00
N ILE A 136 12.52 28.99 0.49
CA ILE A 136 12.34 30.34 -0.03
C ILE A 136 11.93 30.21 -1.49
N ILE A 137 10.74 30.70 -1.83
CA ILE A 137 10.14 30.59 -3.16
C ILE A 137 10.79 31.57 -4.16
N PRO A 138 10.87 32.87 -3.87
CA PRO A 138 11.56 33.82 -4.74
C PRO A 138 13.08 33.73 -4.58
N PHE A 139 13.83 34.38 -5.48
CA PHE A 139 15.30 34.42 -5.43
C PHE A 139 15.86 35.19 -4.21
N ALA A 140 15.02 35.95 -3.52
CA ALA A 140 15.37 36.68 -2.32
C ALA A 140 14.13 37.09 -1.51
N VAL A 141 14.33 37.32 -0.22
CA VAL A 141 13.28 37.75 0.71
C VAL A 141 13.82 38.82 1.66
N ALA A 142 12.96 39.75 2.07
CA ALA A 142 13.34 40.84 2.96
C ALA A 142 13.88 40.31 4.30
N THR A 143 14.98 40.88 4.79
CA THR A 143 15.61 40.50 6.07
C THR A 143 14.61 40.55 7.23
N ALA A 144 13.74 41.57 7.26
CA ALA A 144 12.72 41.72 8.28
C ALA A 144 11.72 40.56 8.36
N LEU A 145 11.42 39.87 7.25
CA LEU A 145 10.57 38.68 7.24
C LEU A 145 11.31 37.48 7.84
N VAL A 146 12.57 37.29 7.47
CA VAL A 146 13.43 36.25 8.04
C VAL A 146 13.58 36.45 9.55
N ASP A 147 13.77 37.69 10.00
CA ASP A 147 13.87 38.02 11.43
C ASP A 147 12.60 37.68 12.20
N LYS A 148 11.40 37.93 11.63
CA LYS A 148 10.13 37.49 12.23
C LYS A 148 10.07 35.98 12.39
N VAL A 149 10.48 35.22 11.38
CA VAL A 149 10.53 33.75 11.44
C VAL A 149 11.51 33.29 12.51
N THR A 150 12.72 33.84 12.56
CA THR A 150 13.72 33.46 13.57
C THR A 150 13.24 33.75 15.00
N LYS A 151 12.43 34.79 15.20
CA LYS A 151 11.80 35.08 16.50
C LYS A 151 10.77 34.03 16.90
N ILE A 152 10.04 33.46 15.95
CA ILE A 152 9.12 32.32 16.22
C ILE A 152 9.94 31.09 16.60
N CYS A 153 11.02 30.79 15.86
CA CYS A 153 11.91 29.66 16.14
C CYS A 153 12.55 29.72 17.55
N ALA A 154 12.77 30.92 18.09
CA ALA A 154 13.26 31.10 19.46
C ALA A 154 12.26 30.69 20.55
N GLY A 155 11.02 30.33 20.20
CA GLY A 155 9.97 29.89 21.12
C GLY A 155 10.19 28.51 21.73
N GLY A 156 11.02 27.65 21.14
CA GLY A 156 11.31 26.32 21.67
C GLY A 156 11.74 25.31 20.62
N GLU A 157 11.77 24.02 21.02
CA GLU A 157 12.03 22.91 20.10
C GLU A 157 10.89 22.79 19.08
N ILE A 158 11.21 22.98 17.80
CA ILE A 158 10.24 22.91 16.71
C ILE A 158 10.13 21.50 16.12
N PHE A 159 11.24 20.76 16.10
CA PHE A 159 11.31 19.39 15.58
C PHE A 159 12.08 18.48 16.52
N ALA A 160 11.67 17.22 16.58
CA ALA A 160 12.54 16.16 17.10
C ALA A 160 12.32 14.85 16.37
N VAL A 161 13.37 14.05 16.28
CA VAL A 161 13.25 12.61 16.07
C VAL A 161 13.51 11.92 17.40
N ASN A 162 12.47 11.32 17.96
CA ASN A 162 12.54 10.56 19.21
C ASN A 162 13.02 9.16 18.86
N ALA A 163 14.32 8.93 19.07
CA ALA A 163 14.97 7.70 18.66
C ALA A 163 14.33 6.50 19.34
N TYR A 164 14.18 5.40 18.60
CA TYR A 164 13.73 4.15 19.22
C TYR A 164 14.76 3.63 20.23
N HIS A 165 14.25 3.09 21.32
CA HIS A 165 15.06 2.40 22.32
C HIS A 165 14.73 0.91 22.33
N PRO A 166 15.74 0.02 22.34
CA PRO A 166 15.51 -1.41 22.51
C PRO A 166 14.72 -1.71 23.80
N VAL A 167 13.54 -2.30 23.66
CA VAL A 167 12.70 -2.72 24.80
C VAL A 167 12.55 -4.24 24.84
N ARG A 168 12.45 -4.79 26.06
CA ARG A 168 12.05 -6.18 26.29
C ARG A 168 10.54 -6.24 26.49
N ILE A 169 9.87 -7.04 25.67
CA ILE A 169 8.43 -7.23 25.75
C ILE A 169 8.09 -8.66 26.15
N GLY A 170 7.28 -8.79 27.19
CA GLY A 170 6.58 -10.02 27.55
C GLY A 170 5.23 -10.07 26.84
N VAL A 171 4.88 -11.22 26.26
CA VAL A 171 3.61 -11.41 25.55
C VAL A 171 2.73 -12.41 26.28
N ILE A 172 1.46 -12.05 26.48
CA ILE A 172 0.41 -12.94 26.97
C ILE A 172 -0.56 -13.21 25.83
N GLN A 173 -0.85 -14.47 25.55
CA GLN A 173 -1.88 -14.86 24.59
C GLN A 173 -2.94 -15.68 25.31
N THR A 174 -4.14 -15.13 25.40
CA THR A 174 -5.25 -15.87 26.01
C THR A 174 -5.84 -16.89 25.04
N MET A 175 -6.44 -17.94 25.58
CA MET A 175 -6.97 -19.09 24.83
C MET A 175 -8.43 -19.35 25.15
N LEU A 176 -9.20 -19.65 24.11
CA LEU A 176 -10.55 -20.21 24.16
C LEU A 176 -10.61 -21.49 23.31
N PRO A 177 -11.57 -22.40 23.55
CA PRO A 177 -11.79 -23.56 22.69
C PRO A 177 -11.94 -23.13 21.21
N GLY A 178 -11.09 -23.68 20.33
CA GLY A 178 -11.12 -23.39 18.88
C GLY A 178 -9.99 -22.49 18.37
N ILE A 179 -9.22 -21.83 19.23
CA ILE A 179 -8.02 -21.10 18.77
C ILE A 179 -6.92 -22.10 18.41
N LYS A 180 -6.53 -22.11 17.14
CA LYS A 180 -5.45 -22.97 16.63
C LYS A 180 -4.09 -22.47 17.13
N PRO A 181 -3.17 -23.37 17.56
CA PRO A 181 -1.81 -22.99 17.96
C PRO A 181 -1.08 -22.15 16.90
N SER A 182 -1.29 -22.44 15.61
CA SER A 182 -0.69 -21.70 14.51
C SER A 182 -1.06 -20.22 14.46
N VAL A 183 -2.22 -19.82 14.99
CA VAL A 183 -2.62 -18.40 15.12
C VAL A 183 -1.80 -17.71 16.20
N LEU A 184 -1.54 -18.40 17.31
CA LEU A 184 -0.71 -17.90 18.41
C LEU A 184 0.75 -17.77 17.95
N ASP A 185 1.27 -18.77 17.23
CA ASP A 185 2.63 -18.74 16.67
C ASP A 185 2.79 -17.64 15.60
N LYS A 186 1.75 -17.40 14.78
CA LYS A 186 1.73 -16.26 13.84
C LYS A 186 1.80 -14.92 14.58
N THR A 187 1.10 -14.81 15.71
CA THR A 187 1.05 -13.57 16.50
C THR A 187 2.43 -13.21 17.05
N LEU A 188 3.19 -14.19 17.53
CA LEU A 188 4.57 -13.97 17.97
C LEU A 188 5.45 -13.47 16.81
N ARG A 189 5.43 -14.16 15.66
CA ARG A 189 6.22 -13.76 14.48
C ARG A 189 5.91 -12.35 14.01
N VAL A 190 4.63 -11.97 13.98
CA VAL A 190 4.20 -10.60 13.63
C VAL A 190 4.69 -9.60 14.67
N THR A 191 4.60 -9.92 15.95
CA THR A 191 5.08 -9.05 17.04
C THR A 191 6.60 -8.86 16.96
N GLU A 192 7.36 -9.91 16.74
CA GLU A 192 8.82 -9.85 16.56
C GLU A 192 9.20 -8.97 15.36
N ALA A 193 8.51 -9.12 14.22
CA ALA A 193 8.73 -8.28 13.05
C ALA A 193 8.43 -6.79 13.33
N ARG A 194 7.41 -6.49 14.13
CA ARG A 194 7.12 -5.12 14.58
C ARG A 194 8.25 -4.56 15.44
N LEU A 195 8.81 -5.36 16.35
CA LEU A 195 9.86 -4.93 17.27
C LEU A 195 11.25 -4.82 16.61
N ALA A 196 11.50 -5.55 15.52
CA ALA A 196 12.78 -5.51 14.83
C ALA A 196 13.16 -4.08 14.37
N ARG A 197 12.18 -3.26 13.97
CA ARG A 197 12.40 -1.86 13.51
C ARG A 197 13.02 -0.96 14.59
N SER A 198 12.76 -1.27 15.85
CA SER A 198 13.19 -0.46 17.01
C SER A 198 14.33 -1.10 17.79
N GLY A 199 14.82 -2.26 17.34
CA GLY A 199 15.78 -3.07 18.08
C GLY A 199 15.18 -3.72 19.34
N GLY A 200 13.85 -3.69 19.51
CA GLY A 200 13.16 -4.36 20.59
C GLY A 200 13.17 -5.88 20.41
N ARG A 201 12.90 -6.62 21.49
CA ARG A 201 12.80 -8.08 21.44
C ARG A 201 11.66 -8.61 22.30
N LEU A 202 11.04 -9.68 21.79
CA LEU A 202 10.19 -10.55 22.59
C LEU A 202 11.08 -11.43 23.46
N THR A 203 10.83 -11.46 24.76
CA THR A 203 11.64 -12.24 25.72
C THR A 203 10.94 -13.49 26.21
N THR A 204 9.62 -13.43 26.41
CA THR A 204 8.85 -14.51 27.01
C THR A 204 7.41 -14.45 26.52
N GLU A 205 6.87 -15.61 26.19
CA GLU A 205 5.45 -15.84 25.94
C GLU A 205 4.80 -16.57 27.13
N ARG A 206 3.58 -16.16 27.49
CA ARG A 206 2.66 -16.95 28.32
C ARG A 206 1.35 -17.18 27.57
N ARG A 207 0.88 -18.43 27.54
CA ARG A 207 -0.45 -18.79 27.04
C ARG A 207 -1.33 -19.13 28.22
N THR A 208 -2.45 -18.42 28.39
CA THR A 208 -3.34 -18.60 29.55
C THR A 208 -4.79 -18.83 29.12
N PRO A 209 -5.63 -19.42 29.98
CA PRO A 209 -7.08 -19.34 29.79
C PRO A 209 -7.54 -17.90 29.66
N HIS A 210 -8.59 -17.64 28.87
CA HIS A 210 -9.21 -16.32 28.74
C HIS A 210 -10.07 -15.99 29.98
N GLU A 211 -9.40 -15.85 31.12
CA GLU A 211 -9.99 -15.60 32.44
C GLU A 211 -9.14 -14.55 33.19
N ILE A 212 -9.80 -13.76 34.04
CA ILE A 212 -9.18 -12.60 34.71
C ILE A 212 -7.96 -13.00 35.55
N ALA A 213 -8.11 -13.98 36.46
CA ALA A 213 -7.06 -14.34 37.40
C ALA A 213 -5.79 -14.91 36.73
N PRO A 214 -5.88 -15.89 35.79
CA PRO A 214 -4.70 -16.37 35.06
C PRO A 214 -3.97 -15.28 34.26
N VAL A 215 -4.71 -14.33 33.67
CA VAL A 215 -4.12 -13.22 32.91
C VAL A 215 -3.44 -12.23 33.85
N ALA A 216 -4.06 -11.91 35.00
CA ALA A 216 -3.50 -11.02 36.00
C ALA A 216 -2.19 -11.57 36.58
N GLU A 217 -2.15 -12.86 36.93
CA GLU A 217 -0.94 -13.52 37.42
C GLU A 217 0.19 -13.48 36.38
N ALA A 218 -0.12 -13.79 35.12
CA ALA A 218 0.85 -13.73 34.03
C ALA A 218 1.34 -12.30 33.76
N ALA A 219 0.45 -11.29 33.85
CA ALA A 219 0.81 -9.89 33.67
C ALA A 219 1.76 -9.41 34.78
N ALA A 220 1.44 -9.70 36.04
CA ALA A 220 2.31 -9.39 37.17
C ALA A 220 3.66 -10.10 37.08
N ALA A 221 3.70 -11.35 36.61
CA ALA A 221 4.95 -12.06 36.39
C ALA A 221 5.80 -11.42 35.28
N LEU A 222 5.21 -11.16 34.12
CA LEU A 222 5.95 -10.60 32.98
C LEU A 222 6.38 -9.15 33.20
N ALA A 223 5.61 -8.34 33.93
CA ALA A 223 5.96 -6.95 34.22
C ALA A 223 7.24 -6.81 35.06
N ARG A 224 7.58 -7.81 35.89
CA ARG A 224 8.85 -7.83 36.64
C ARG A 224 10.07 -8.02 35.75
N ASP A 225 9.96 -8.89 34.74
CA ASP A 225 11.09 -9.31 33.92
C ASP A 225 11.24 -8.48 32.63
N ASN A 226 10.23 -7.66 32.30
CA ASN A 226 10.13 -6.94 31.04
C ASN A 226 9.92 -5.44 31.21
N ASP A 227 10.24 -4.70 30.16
CA ASP A 227 10.05 -3.25 30.12
C ASP A 227 8.61 -2.89 29.78
N MET A 228 7.89 -3.81 29.12
CA MET A 228 6.49 -3.68 28.71
C MET A 228 5.84 -5.07 28.58
N VAL A 229 4.52 -5.12 28.78
CA VAL A 229 3.71 -6.33 28.57
C VAL A 229 2.67 -6.08 27.48
N VAL A 230 2.52 -7.03 26.55
CA VAL A 230 1.47 -7.00 25.52
C VAL A 230 0.55 -8.20 25.69
N ILE A 231 -0.75 -7.96 25.79
CA ILE A 231 -1.79 -8.98 26.02
C ILE A 231 -2.65 -9.10 24.76
N PHE A 232 -2.66 -10.27 24.14
CA PHE A 232 -3.58 -10.59 23.06
C PHE A 232 -4.78 -11.40 23.58
N GLY A 233 -5.97 -10.80 23.46
CA GLY A 233 -7.24 -11.45 23.74
C GLY A 233 -7.54 -12.62 22.79
N ALA A 234 -8.18 -13.67 23.33
CA ALA A 234 -8.78 -14.76 22.59
C ALA A 234 -10.08 -14.30 21.92
N SER A 235 -10.78 -13.38 22.59
CA SER A 235 -11.97 -12.69 22.11
C SER A 235 -11.70 -11.19 21.99
N ALA A 236 -12.52 -10.53 21.16
CA ALA A 236 -12.60 -9.08 21.13
C ALA A 236 -13.19 -8.56 22.44
N MET A 237 -12.62 -7.48 22.97
CA MET A 237 -13.15 -6.78 24.14
C MET A 237 -14.58 -6.30 23.84
N SER A 238 -15.54 -6.73 24.66
CA SER A 238 -16.95 -6.38 24.50
C SER A 238 -17.40 -5.29 25.49
N ASP A 239 -16.70 -5.15 26.63
CA ASP A 239 -17.00 -4.19 27.69
C ASP A 239 -15.71 -3.74 28.40
N PHE A 240 -15.78 -2.67 29.19
CA PHE A 240 -14.64 -2.22 30.00
C PHE A 240 -14.33 -3.13 31.19
N ASN A 241 -15.25 -4.01 31.60
CA ASN A 241 -15.04 -5.05 32.61
C ASN A 241 -14.66 -6.41 32.00
N ASP A 242 -14.34 -6.45 30.71
CA ASP A 242 -13.89 -7.69 30.04
C ASP A 242 -12.50 -8.13 30.56
N VAL A 243 -12.08 -9.33 30.19
CA VAL A 243 -10.94 -10.06 30.77
C VAL A 243 -9.66 -9.23 30.79
N VAL A 244 -9.33 -8.52 29.70
CA VAL A 244 -8.03 -7.83 29.60
C VAL A 244 -7.94 -6.59 30.51
N PRO A 245 -8.86 -5.60 30.44
CA PRO A 245 -8.87 -4.50 31.41
C PRO A 245 -8.96 -4.98 32.86
N ALA A 246 -9.88 -5.91 33.15
CA ALA A 246 -10.10 -6.40 34.51
C ALA A 246 -8.87 -7.15 35.06
N ALA A 247 -8.13 -7.87 34.20
CA ALA A 247 -6.88 -8.52 34.61
C ALA A 247 -5.75 -7.52 34.92
N ILE A 248 -5.70 -6.38 34.23
CA ILE A 248 -4.74 -5.31 34.55
C ILE A 248 -5.03 -4.76 35.96
N GLU A 249 -6.30 -4.49 36.28
CA GLU A 249 -6.71 -4.00 37.60
C GLU A 249 -6.52 -5.06 38.69
N ALA A 250 -6.89 -6.31 38.42
CA ALA A 250 -6.70 -7.43 39.36
C ALA A 250 -5.22 -7.72 39.66
N ALA A 251 -4.31 -7.39 38.73
CA ALA A 251 -2.87 -7.45 38.95
C ALA A 251 -2.34 -6.29 39.82
N GLY A 252 -3.18 -5.32 40.20
CA GLY A 252 -2.79 -4.11 40.92
C GLY A 252 -2.39 -2.94 40.00
N GLY A 253 -2.68 -3.06 38.70
CA GLY A 253 -2.41 -2.02 37.71
C GLY A 253 -3.52 -0.97 37.62
N THR A 254 -3.37 -0.05 36.66
CA THR A 254 -4.37 0.98 36.33
C THR A 254 -4.61 1.02 34.83
N VAL A 255 -5.87 0.97 34.42
CA VAL A 255 -6.26 1.19 33.01
C VAL A 255 -6.28 2.69 32.72
N ILE A 256 -5.41 3.13 31.81
CA ILE A 256 -5.35 4.52 31.34
C ILE A 256 -6.48 4.78 30.34
N ARG A 257 -6.66 3.86 29.40
CA ARG A 257 -7.67 3.96 28.34
C ARG A 257 -8.05 2.58 27.85
N ALA A 258 -9.34 2.37 27.65
CA ALA A 258 -9.85 1.28 26.84
C ALA A 258 -10.61 1.86 25.66
N GLY A 259 -10.27 1.36 24.47
CA GLY A 259 -10.75 1.83 23.19
C GLY A 259 -9.93 2.99 22.60
N MET A 260 -9.82 3.01 21.27
CA MET A 260 -9.20 4.08 20.51
C MET A 260 -10.01 4.43 19.25
N PRO A 261 -9.99 5.69 18.79
CA PRO A 261 -10.69 6.11 17.57
C PRO A 261 -9.89 5.82 16.30
N VAL A 262 -9.27 4.63 16.20
CA VAL A 262 -8.48 4.20 15.03
C VAL A 262 -8.97 2.85 14.56
N ASP A 263 -9.11 2.65 13.25
CA ASP A 263 -9.62 1.42 12.63
C ASP A 263 -8.75 0.99 11.43
N PRO A 264 -8.18 -0.23 11.44
CA PRO A 264 -8.12 -1.20 12.55
C PRO A 264 -7.37 -0.69 13.80
N GLY A 265 -7.88 -1.01 14.99
CA GLY A 265 -7.20 -0.70 16.26
C GLY A 265 -8.13 -0.44 17.45
N ASN A 266 -9.42 -0.19 17.16
CA ASN A 266 -10.42 0.38 18.05
C ASN A 266 -10.59 -0.26 19.44
N LEU A 267 -10.25 -1.54 19.62
CA LEU A 267 -10.35 -2.28 20.88
C LEU A 267 -9.05 -2.33 21.70
N LEU A 268 -8.10 -1.44 21.42
CA LEU A 268 -6.88 -1.33 22.21
C LEU A 268 -7.17 -0.96 23.67
N VAL A 269 -6.44 -1.58 24.59
CA VAL A 269 -6.40 -1.20 26.02
C VAL A 269 -4.99 -0.75 26.35
N LEU A 270 -4.86 0.39 27.01
CA LEU A 270 -3.59 0.88 27.55
C LEU A 270 -3.72 0.99 29.06
N GLY A 271 -2.76 0.41 29.77
CA GLY A 271 -2.66 0.49 31.22
C GLY A 271 -1.22 0.53 31.70
N THR A 272 -1.10 0.54 33.03
CA THR A 272 0.18 0.46 33.74
C THR A 272 0.13 -0.61 34.82
N LEU A 273 1.26 -1.23 35.11
CA LEU A 273 1.44 -2.20 36.18
C LEU A 273 2.87 -2.06 36.71
N ASP A 274 3.03 -1.76 38.00
CA ASP A 274 4.33 -1.49 38.63
C ASP A 274 5.20 -0.47 37.86
N GLY A 275 4.57 0.58 37.32
CA GLY A 275 5.22 1.62 36.52
C GLY A 275 5.61 1.18 35.09
N LYS A 276 5.37 -0.07 34.71
CA LYS A 276 5.54 -0.59 33.35
C LYS A 276 4.27 -0.41 32.53
N ARG A 277 4.41 -0.32 31.21
CA ARG A 277 3.27 -0.20 30.29
C ARG A 277 2.71 -1.58 29.97
N VAL A 278 1.38 -1.67 29.98
CA VAL A 278 0.64 -2.86 29.58
C VAL A 278 -0.29 -2.49 28.43
N ILE A 279 -0.20 -3.19 27.30
CA ILE A 279 -1.04 -2.96 26.13
C ILE A 279 -1.91 -4.20 25.89
N GLY A 280 -3.22 -4.06 26.01
CA GLY A 280 -4.17 -5.00 25.45
C GLY A 280 -4.28 -4.76 23.95
N ALA A 281 -3.67 -5.64 23.16
CA ALA A 281 -3.67 -5.53 21.70
C ALA A 281 -5.00 -6.04 21.11
N PRO A 282 -5.61 -5.30 20.17
CA PRO A 282 -6.81 -5.76 19.49
C PRO A 282 -6.50 -6.98 18.61
N GLY A 283 -7.50 -7.84 18.36
CA GLY A 283 -7.30 -9.07 17.57
C GLY A 283 -6.74 -8.82 16.16
N CYS A 284 -7.07 -7.69 15.55
CA CYS A 284 -6.54 -7.27 14.25
C CYS A 284 -5.02 -7.00 14.25
N ALA A 285 -4.39 -6.75 15.41
CA ALA A 285 -2.94 -6.58 15.51
C ALA A 285 -2.15 -7.89 15.28
N ARG A 286 -2.82 -9.04 15.20
CA ARG A 286 -2.24 -10.33 14.76
C ARG A 286 -1.96 -10.36 13.24
N SER A 287 -2.38 -9.35 12.50
CA SER A 287 -2.04 -9.10 11.09
C SER A 287 -0.74 -8.30 11.00
N PRO A 288 0.10 -8.47 9.96
CA PRO A 288 1.28 -7.62 9.71
C PRO A 288 0.92 -6.21 9.21
N LYS A 289 -0.34 -5.98 8.82
CA LYS A 289 -0.85 -4.68 8.35
C LYS A 289 -0.78 -3.62 9.46
N GLU A 290 -0.65 -2.35 9.08
CA GLU A 290 -0.65 -1.22 10.03
C GLU A 290 -1.94 -1.24 10.88
N ASN A 291 -1.79 -0.90 12.16
CA ASN A 291 -2.84 -0.94 13.17
C ASN A 291 -2.69 0.24 14.14
N GLY A 292 -3.78 0.72 14.73
CA GLY A 292 -3.70 1.70 15.82
C GLY A 292 -2.84 1.25 17.02
N PHE A 293 -2.67 -0.06 17.21
CA PHE A 293 -1.68 -0.64 18.11
C PHE A 293 -0.25 -0.13 17.85
N ASP A 294 0.14 0.01 16.60
CA ASP A 294 1.48 0.46 16.21
C ASP A 294 1.73 1.90 16.65
N TRP A 295 0.73 2.76 16.54
CA TRP A 295 0.84 4.17 16.93
C TRP A 295 1.09 4.33 18.44
N VAL A 296 0.51 3.44 19.26
CA VAL A 296 0.75 3.41 20.70
C VAL A 296 2.11 2.77 21.00
N LEU A 297 2.40 1.62 20.37
CA LEU A 297 3.65 0.88 20.57
C LEU A 297 4.87 1.74 20.22
N ASP A 298 4.90 2.32 19.02
CA ASP A 298 6.04 3.11 18.53
C ASP A 298 6.29 4.34 19.42
N ARG A 299 5.23 4.98 19.94
CA ARG A 299 5.37 6.10 20.89
C ARG A 299 6.04 5.66 22.18
N LEU A 300 5.55 4.58 22.78
CA LEU A 300 6.11 4.08 24.04
C LEU A 300 7.56 3.61 23.88
N ILE A 301 7.91 2.98 22.76
CA ILE A 301 9.28 2.56 22.44
C ILE A 301 10.21 3.76 22.19
N ALA A 302 9.69 4.85 21.61
CA ALA A 302 10.40 6.10 21.44
C ALA A 302 10.47 6.95 22.74
N GLY A 303 10.00 6.42 23.88
CA GLY A 303 10.01 7.12 25.16
C GLY A 303 8.96 8.23 25.28
N LEU A 304 7.98 8.28 24.36
CA LEU A 304 6.88 9.22 24.41
C LEU A 304 5.74 8.65 25.24
N ASP A 305 5.25 9.42 26.22
CA ASP A 305 4.05 9.04 26.97
C ASP A 305 2.83 9.04 26.04
N VAL A 306 1.84 8.21 26.41
CA VAL A 306 0.56 8.09 25.72
C VAL A 306 -0.54 8.21 26.77
N THR A 307 -1.23 9.34 26.77
CA THR A 307 -2.35 9.60 27.67
C THR A 307 -3.70 9.19 27.04
N ALA A 308 -4.75 9.13 27.84
CA ALA A 308 -6.12 8.94 27.33
C ALA A 308 -6.52 10.04 26.33
N LYS A 309 -6.07 11.30 26.56
CA LYS A 309 -6.33 12.44 25.67
C LYS A 309 -5.60 12.27 24.34
N ASP A 310 -4.35 11.79 24.36
CA ASP A 310 -3.59 11.49 23.15
C ASP A 310 -4.31 10.47 22.26
N ILE A 311 -4.76 9.36 22.86
CA ILE A 311 -5.50 8.32 22.14
C ILE A 311 -6.80 8.89 21.58
N ALA A 312 -7.56 9.68 22.34
CA ALA A 312 -8.78 10.33 21.86
C ALA A 312 -8.53 11.26 20.66
N GLY A 313 -7.35 11.88 20.58
CA GLY A 313 -6.94 12.74 19.47
C GLY A 313 -6.57 12.00 18.18
N MET A 314 -6.44 10.66 18.20
CA MET A 314 -6.02 9.86 17.04
C MET A 314 -7.13 9.65 15.99
N GLY A 315 -8.32 10.24 16.18
CA GLY A 315 -9.45 10.05 15.26
C GLY A 315 -9.24 10.65 13.87
N VAL A 316 -8.55 11.79 13.79
CA VAL A 316 -8.21 12.41 12.50
C VAL A 316 -7.09 11.61 11.85
N GLY A 317 -7.35 11.06 10.66
CA GLY A 317 -6.45 10.11 10.01
C GLY A 317 -6.50 8.70 10.59
N GLY A 318 -7.36 8.44 11.58
CA GLY A 318 -7.48 7.13 12.24
C GLY A 318 -8.12 6.02 11.41
N LEU A 319 -8.53 6.28 10.17
CA LEU A 319 -9.02 5.25 9.25
C LEU A 319 -7.86 4.77 8.38
N LEU A 320 -7.17 3.70 8.80
CA LEU A 320 -5.91 3.27 8.19
C LEU A 320 -6.16 2.48 6.91
N MET A 321 -7.13 1.55 6.94
CA MET A 321 -7.50 0.72 5.80
C MET A 321 -8.95 0.22 5.91
N GLU A 322 -9.64 0.04 4.78
CA GLU A 322 -10.85 -0.79 4.73
C GLU A 322 -10.46 -2.26 4.94
N ILE A 323 -11.00 -2.87 6.00
CA ILE A 323 -10.82 -4.29 6.29
C ILE A 323 -11.91 -5.06 5.50
N PRO A 324 -11.57 -5.99 4.58
CA PRO A 324 -12.55 -6.75 3.79
C PRO A 324 -13.51 -7.62 4.62
N THR A 325 -13.20 -7.82 5.91
CA THR A 325 -13.91 -8.68 6.84
C THR A 325 -14.26 -7.93 8.13
N ARG A 326 -15.13 -6.91 8.05
CA ARG A 326 -15.91 -6.47 9.22
C ARG A 326 -17.08 -7.43 9.44
N PRO A 327 -17.17 -8.14 10.57
CA PRO A 327 -18.44 -8.69 11.02
C PRO A 327 -19.22 -7.55 11.67
N GLN A 328 -19.98 -6.79 10.88
CA GLN A 328 -20.96 -5.83 11.42
C GLN A 328 -22.40 -6.27 11.09
N PRO A 329 -23.39 -5.90 11.92
CA PRO A 329 -24.80 -6.04 11.57
C PRO A 329 -25.03 -5.19 10.32
N ARG A 330 -25.37 -5.87 9.22
CA ARG A 330 -25.51 -5.27 7.90
C ARG A 330 -26.49 -4.09 7.96
N GLU A 331 -26.03 -2.90 7.55
CA GLU A 331 -26.90 -2.04 6.76
C GLU A 331 -27.46 -2.92 5.64
N PRO A 332 -28.79 -2.99 5.45
CA PRO A 332 -29.37 -3.87 4.46
C PRO A 332 -28.80 -3.50 3.10
N LEU A 333 -27.89 -4.35 2.59
CA LEU A 333 -27.32 -4.21 1.26
C LEU A 333 -28.50 -4.06 0.28
N PRO A 334 -28.43 -3.10 -0.65
CA PRO A 334 -29.43 -3.00 -1.71
C PRO A 334 -29.52 -4.35 -2.43
N ALA A 335 -30.74 -4.72 -2.83
CA ALA A 335 -31.12 -6.06 -3.21
C ALA A 335 -30.11 -6.77 -4.15
N ARG A 336 -29.79 -8.03 -3.79
CA ARG A 336 -28.93 -8.96 -4.53
C ARG A 336 -29.48 -9.30 -5.92
N ALA A 337 -29.16 -8.47 -6.90
CA ALA A 337 -29.18 -8.81 -8.32
C ALA A 337 -28.26 -7.85 -9.08
N GLY A 338 -27.12 -8.32 -9.62
CA GLY A 338 -26.31 -7.49 -10.53
C GLY A 338 -24.80 -7.68 -10.54
N LEU A 339 -24.19 -8.57 -9.74
CA LEU A 339 -22.74 -8.81 -9.86
C LEU A 339 -22.45 -9.49 -11.20
N LYS A 340 -21.99 -8.67 -12.15
CA LYS A 340 -21.58 -9.05 -13.50
C LYS A 340 -20.24 -9.76 -13.43
N VAL A 341 -20.17 -10.93 -14.03
CA VAL A 341 -18.93 -11.71 -14.20
C VAL A 341 -18.69 -11.81 -15.68
N GLU A 342 -17.49 -11.49 -16.13
CA GLU A 342 -17.06 -11.68 -17.52
C GLU A 342 -16.09 -12.87 -17.58
N ILE A 343 -16.05 -13.57 -18.72
CA ILE A 343 -15.09 -14.65 -18.94
C ILE A 343 -13.90 -14.10 -19.71
N VAL A 344 -12.69 -14.44 -19.26
CA VAL A 344 -11.45 -14.27 -20.02
C VAL A 344 -10.96 -15.67 -20.40
N LEU A 345 -11.15 -16.04 -21.66
CA LEU A 345 -10.73 -17.32 -22.21
C LEU A 345 -9.33 -17.18 -22.82
N LEU A 346 -8.37 -17.96 -22.31
CA LEU A 346 -6.98 -17.93 -22.76
C LEU A 346 -6.78 -18.92 -23.92
N ALA A 347 -6.57 -18.39 -25.12
CA ALA A 347 -6.38 -19.15 -26.37
C ALA A 347 -5.12 -18.73 -27.14
N ALA A 348 -4.14 -18.12 -26.46
CA ALA A 348 -2.92 -17.59 -27.08
C ALA A 348 -1.74 -18.59 -27.12
N GLY A 349 -1.89 -19.76 -26.49
CA GLY A 349 -0.82 -20.74 -26.26
C GLY A 349 -0.25 -21.37 -27.54
N ARG A 350 1.06 -21.68 -27.50
CA ARG A 350 1.84 -22.22 -28.63
C ARG A 350 1.68 -23.73 -28.88
N SER A 351 0.94 -24.45 -28.03
CA SER A 351 0.82 -25.91 -28.07
C SER A 351 2.17 -26.65 -28.08
N SER A 352 3.22 -26.08 -27.48
CA SER A 352 4.61 -26.56 -27.66
C SER A 352 4.85 -28.00 -27.20
N ARG A 353 4.06 -28.50 -26.25
CA ARG A 353 4.12 -29.89 -25.74
C ARG A 353 3.48 -30.93 -26.67
N MET A 354 2.69 -30.49 -27.66
CA MET A 354 2.02 -31.36 -28.63
C MET A 354 2.92 -31.80 -29.78
N GLY A 355 4.09 -31.15 -29.95
CA GLY A 355 5.06 -31.46 -31.01
C GLY A 355 4.49 -31.38 -32.44
N GLY A 356 3.36 -30.69 -32.64
CA GLY A 356 2.54 -30.76 -33.85
C GLY A 356 1.51 -29.61 -33.97
N PRO A 357 0.39 -29.79 -34.70
CA PRO A 357 -0.59 -28.74 -34.95
C PRO A 357 -1.28 -28.21 -33.68
N ASN A 358 -1.89 -27.03 -33.77
CA ASN A 358 -2.46 -26.32 -32.62
C ASN A 358 -3.61 -27.10 -31.98
N LYS A 359 -3.45 -27.53 -30.71
CA LYS A 359 -4.44 -28.36 -30.00
C LYS A 359 -5.82 -27.73 -29.90
N LEU A 360 -5.88 -26.39 -29.88
CA LEU A 360 -7.12 -25.64 -29.84
C LEU A 360 -7.99 -25.85 -31.09
N LEU A 361 -7.39 -26.30 -32.19
CA LEU A 361 -8.06 -26.60 -33.46
C LEU A 361 -8.35 -28.09 -33.64
N ALA A 362 -7.95 -28.94 -32.69
CA ALA A 362 -8.33 -30.35 -32.70
C ALA A 362 -9.86 -30.49 -32.68
N LEU A 363 -10.37 -31.46 -33.43
CA LEU A 363 -11.80 -31.70 -33.53
C LEU A 363 -12.24 -32.66 -32.43
N PHE A 364 -13.25 -32.24 -31.67
CA PHE A 364 -14.03 -33.08 -30.78
C PHE A 364 -15.44 -33.11 -31.34
N ASP A 365 -15.94 -34.30 -31.68
CA ASP A 365 -17.26 -34.46 -32.32
C ASP A 365 -17.42 -33.57 -33.57
N GLY A 366 -16.36 -33.46 -34.37
CA GLY A 366 -16.32 -32.64 -35.59
C GLY A 366 -16.16 -31.12 -35.37
N LYS A 367 -15.93 -30.67 -34.13
CA LYS A 367 -15.85 -29.24 -33.78
C LYS A 367 -14.51 -28.86 -33.16
N PRO A 368 -13.89 -27.72 -33.54
CA PRO A 368 -12.66 -27.25 -32.89
C PRO A 368 -12.83 -27.07 -31.38
N LEU A 369 -11.84 -27.53 -30.61
CA LEU A 369 -11.85 -27.49 -29.14
C LEU A 369 -12.10 -26.08 -28.61
N VAL A 370 -11.39 -25.07 -29.12
CA VAL A 370 -11.58 -23.67 -28.70
C VAL A 370 -13.00 -23.17 -28.95
N ARG A 371 -13.62 -23.60 -30.06
CA ARG A 371 -15.00 -23.24 -30.38
C ARG A 371 -15.97 -23.85 -29.38
N ARG A 372 -15.78 -25.12 -29.04
CA ARG A 372 -16.60 -25.82 -28.04
C ARG A 372 -16.51 -25.12 -26.67
N THR A 373 -15.31 -24.76 -26.23
CA THR A 373 -15.09 -24.05 -24.96
C THR A 373 -15.72 -22.67 -24.96
N VAL A 374 -15.59 -21.91 -26.05
CA VAL A 374 -16.22 -20.58 -26.19
C VAL A 374 -17.74 -20.68 -26.19
N GLU A 375 -18.34 -21.64 -26.90
CA GLU A 375 -19.80 -21.79 -26.89
C GLU A 375 -20.34 -22.16 -25.50
N ARG A 376 -19.59 -22.95 -24.72
CA ARG A 376 -19.91 -23.23 -23.31
C ARG A 376 -19.80 -21.98 -22.43
N ALA A 377 -18.80 -21.13 -22.67
CA ALA A 377 -18.67 -19.84 -22.00
C ALA A 377 -19.87 -18.91 -22.33
N LEU A 378 -20.27 -18.84 -23.60
CA LEU A 378 -21.42 -18.05 -24.05
C LEU A 378 -22.76 -18.58 -23.56
N ALA A 379 -22.87 -19.89 -23.31
CA ALA A 379 -24.05 -20.51 -22.72
C ALA A 379 -24.15 -20.39 -21.19
N SER A 380 -23.16 -19.75 -20.54
CA SER A 380 -23.14 -19.54 -19.08
C SER A 380 -23.85 -18.23 -18.68
N LYS A 381 -23.95 -17.98 -17.37
CA LYS A 381 -24.45 -16.76 -16.75
C LYS A 381 -23.44 -15.61 -16.75
N ALA A 382 -22.32 -15.75 -17.44
CA ALA A 382 -21.38 -14.67 -17.68
C ALA A 382 -22.00 -13.59 -18.57
N THR A 383 -21.60 -12.34 -18.37
CA THR A 383 -22.17 -11.18 -19.08
C THR A 383 -21.54 -11.00 -20.46
N SER A 384 -20.28 -11.39 -20.62
CA SER A 384 -19.54 -11.35 -21.89
C SER A 384 -18.39 -12.36 -21.84
N THR A 385 -17.83 -12.67 -23.01
CA THR A 385 -16.65 -13.52 -23.15
C THR A 385 -15.58 -12.79 -23.96
N VAL A 386 -14.43 -12.55 -23.32
CA VAL A 386 -13.20 -12.07 -23.92
C VAL A 386 -12.34 -13.28 -24.29
N VAL A 387 -11.94 -13.40 -25.55
CA VAL A 387 -11.05 -14.46 -26.03
C VAL A 387 -9.67 -13.86 -26.32
N VAL A 388 -8.65 -14.32 -25.58
CA VAL A 388 -7.28 -13.88 -25.77
C VAL A 388 -6.60 -14.72 -26.85
N THR A 389 -6.19 -14.09 -27.94
CA THR A 389 -5.59 -14.77 -29.10
C THR A 389 -4.12 -14.38 -29.30
N GLY A 390 -3.30 -15.31 -29.77
CA GLY A 390 -1.86 -15.13 -29.96
C GLY A 390 -1.34 -16.02 -31.09
N HIS A 391 -0.68 -17.13 -30.76
CA HIS A 391 -0.17 -18.07 -31.77
C HIS A 391 -1.28 -18.57 -32.72
N GLN A 392 -1.06 -18.48 -34.04
CA GLN A 392 -2.04 -18.82 -35.08
C GLN A 392 -3.40 -18.10 -34.94
N ARG A 393 -3.38 -16.83 -34.50
CA ARG A 393 -4.56 -15.96 -34.33
C ARG A 393 -5.61 -16.13 -35.42
N GLU A 394 -5.22 -16.03 -36.69
CA GLU A 394 -6.15 -16.08 -37.82
C GLU A 394 -6.96 -17.39 -37.87
N ARG A 395 -6.33 -18.55 -37.57
CA ARG A 395 -7.03 -19.84 -37.52
C ARG A 395 -8.00 -19.90 -36.34
N VAL A 396 -7.63 -19.33 -35.19
CA VAL A 396 -8.50 -19.25 -34.01
C VAL A 396 -9.69 -18.33 -34.26
N HIS A 397 -9.47 -17.15 -34.85
CA HIS A 397 -10.53 -16.23 -35.27
C HIS A 397 -11.48 -16.91 -36.26
N GLN A 398 -10.94 -17.60 -37.28
CA GLN A 398 -11.73 -18.34 -38.24
C GLN A 398 -12.60 -19.40 -37.56
N ALA A 399 -12.04 -20.18 -36.64
CA ALA A 399 -12.78 -21.20 -35.89
C ALA A 399 -13.95 -20.62 -35.06
N LEU A 400 -13.83 -19.37 -34.62
CA LEU A 400 -14.81 -18.66 -33.79
C LEU A 400 -15.75 -17.74 -34.59
N THR A 401 -15.68 -17.77 -35.93
CA THR A 401 -16.54 -16.96 -36.79
C THR A 401 -18.02 -17.16 -36.47
N GLY A 402 -18.73 -16.04 -36.27
CA GLY A 402 -20.17 -16.02 -35.97
C GLY A 402 -20.53 -16.17 -34.49
N LEU A 403 -19.55 -16.21 -33.58
CA LEU A 403 -19.78 -16.19 -32.14
C LEU A 403 -19.66 -14.77 -31.58
N ASP A 404 -20.49 -14.43 -30.59
CA ASP A 404 -20.51 -13.11 -29.95
C ASP A 404 -19.42 -13.00 -28.87
N VAL A 405 -18.18 -12.76 -29.30
CA VAL A 405 -17.01 -12.65 -28.42
C VAL A 405 -16.22 -11.37 -28.66
N ILE A 406 -15.53 -10.92 -27.62
CA ILE A 406 -14.58 -9.81 -27.69
C ILE A 406 -13.18 -10.40 -27.86
N PHE A 407 -12.47 -10.02 -28.92
CA PHE A 407 -11.09 -10.47 -29.11
C PHE A 407 -10.09 -9.57 -28.39
N ALA A 408 -9.13 -10.18 -27.70
CA ALA A 408 -7.98 -9.54 -27.10
C ALA A 408 -6.70 -10.13 -27.71
N ASP A 409 -6.07 -9.38 -28.61
CA ASP A 409 -4.83 -9.83 -29.24
C ASP A 409 -3.64 -9.65 -28.28
N ASN A 410 -2.90 -10.73 -28.07
CA ASN A 410 -1.65 -10.75 -27.31
C ASN A 410 -0.47 -11.00 -28.28
N PRO A 411 0.20 -9.95 -28.79
CA PRO A 411 1.38 -10.11 -29.63
C PRO A 411 2.55 -10.75 -28.87
N ASP A 412 2.59 -10.57 -27.55
CA ASP A 412 3.66 -11.02 -26.64
C ASP A 412 3.33 -12.38 -26.02
N PHE A 413 2.58 -13.23 -26.73
CA PHE A 413 2.19 -14.57 -26.27
C PHE A 413 3.38 -15.50 -25.97
N ALA A 414 4.58 -15.17 -26.47
CA ALA A 414 5.81 -15.91 -26.20
C ALA A 414 6.33 -15.70 -24.76
N ASP A 415 5.92 -14.63 -24.08
CA ASP A 415 6.42 -14.23 -22.76
C ASP A 415 5.73 -14.97 -21.59
N GLY A 416 4.78 -15.86 -21.90
CA GLY A 416 4.13 -16.76 -20.95
C GLY A 416 2.68 -16.37 -20.59
N LEU A 417 2.11 -17.08 -19.61
CA LEU A 417 0.70 -16.91 -19.23
C LEU A 417 0.35 -15.49 -18.75
N SER A 418 1.30 -14.79 -18.12
CA SER A 418 1.07 -13.44 -17.58
C SER A 418 0.72 -12.40 -18.65
N SER A 419 1.36 -12.42 -19.83
CA SER A 419 1.04 -11.48 -20.93
C SER A 419 -0.38 -11.71 -21.46
N SER A 420 -0.82 -12.97 -21.52
CA SER A 420 -2.18 -13.33 -21.93
C SER A 420 -3.23 -12.89 -20.92
N LEU A 421 -2.95 -13.05 -19.62
CA LEU A 421 -3.84 -12.59 -18.56
C LEU A 421 -3.99 -11.06 -18.56
N LYS A 422 -2.88 -10.32 -18.77
CA LYS A 422 -2.91 -8.86 -18.91
C LYS A 422 -3.76 -8.41 -20.10
N ALA A 423 -3.55 -9.00 -21.27
CA ALA A 423 -4.30 -8.69 -22.48
C ALA A 423 -5.80 -8.93 -22.30
N GLY A 424 -6.17 -10.05 -21.65
CA GLY A 424 -7.56 -10.40 -21.37
C GLY A 424 -8.24 -9.47 -20.37
N ILE A 425 -7.61 -9.22 -19.22
CA ILE A 425 -8.16 -8.36 -18.16
C ILE A 425 -8.30 -6.91 -18.62
N ALA A 426 -7.39 -6.42 -19.46
CA ALA A 426 -7.49 -5.08 -20.04
C ALA A 426 -8.74 -4.86 -20.92
N ARG A 427 -9.40 -5.94 -21.36
CA ARG A 427 -10.65 -5.88 -22.14
C ARG A 427 -11.91 -6.15 -21.32
N VAL A 428 -11.77 -6.49 -20.03
CA VAL A 428 -12.92 -6.69 -19.13
C VAL A 428 -13.57 -5.36 -18.82
N GLY A 429 -14.91 -5.30 -18.90
CA GLY A 429 -15.69 -4.08 -18.71
C GLY A 429 -15.48 -3.44 -17.32
N ALA A 430 -15.60 -2.11 -17.25
CA ALA A 430 -15.44 -1.37 -15.98
C ALA A 430 -16.45 -1.80 -14.90
N GLU A 431 -17.64 -2.22 -15.31
CA GLU A 431 -18.75 -2.65 -14.45
C GLU A 431 -18.67 -4.13 -14.01
N ALA A 432 -17.67 -4.87 -14.48
CA ALA A 432 -17.50 -6.27 -14.09
C ALA A 432 -17.00 -6.37 -12.65
N ALA A 433 -17.74 -7.11 -11.82
CA ALA A 433 -17.38 -7.38 -10.43
C ALA A 433 -16.26 -8.44 -10.32
N GLY A 434 -16.08 -9.27 -11.35
CA GLY A 434 -15.00 -10.25 -11.42
C GLY A 434 -14.82 -10.80 -12.83
N ALA A 435 -13.67 -11.44 -13.06
CA ALA A 435 -13.32 -12.09 -14.30
C ALA A 435 -13.01 -13.56 -14.05
N MET A 436 -13.67 -14.46 -14.78
CA MET A 436 -13.41 -15.89 -14.75
C MET A 436 -12.41 -16.27 -15.83
N ILE A 437 -11.25 -16.72 -15.41
CA ILE A 437 -10.16 -17.17 -16.27
C ILE A 437 -10.41 -18.62 -16.65
N VAL A 438 -10.70 -18.85 -17.93
CA VAL A 438 -10.99 -20.17 -18.52
C VAL A 438 -9.86 -20.49 -19.51
N LEU A 439 -9.39 -21.74 -19.54
CA LEU A 439 -8.40 -22.17 -20.53
C LEU A 439 -9.11 -22.71 -21.78
N GLY A 440 -8.59 -22.38 -22.97
CA GLY A 440 -9.23 -22.77 -24.24
C GLY A 440 -9.23 -24.27 -24.53
N ASP A 441 -8.40 -25.03 -23.82
CA ASP A 441 -8.07 -26.45 -24.01
C ASP A 441 -8.74 -27.37 -22.98
N MET A 442 -9.89 -26.97 -22.44
CA MET A 442 -10.65 -27.72 -21.44
C MET A 442 -11.85 -28.47 -22.08
N PRO A 443 -11.69 -29.69 -22.62
CA PRO A 443 -12.79 -30.43 -23.27
C PRO A 443 -13.88 -30.89 -22.28
N GLY A 444 -13.56 -31.02 -21.00
CA GLY A 444 -14.47 -31.48 -19.95
C GLY A 444 -15.37 -30.41 -19.35
N ILE A 445 -15.05 -29.11 -19.50
CA ILE A 445 -15.78 -28.04 -18.80
C ILE A 445 -17.19 -27.85 -19.36
N SER A 446 -18.23 -27.74 -18.53
CA SER A 446 -19.60 -27.43 -18.97
C SER A 446 -20.04 -26.02 -18.60
N SER A 447 -21.09 -25.49 -19.23
CA SER A 447 -21.67 -24.19 -18.83
C SER A 447 -22.25 -24.23 -17.40
N ALA A 448 -22.74 -25.39 -16.95
CA ALA A 448 -23.20 -25.58 -15.58
C ALA A 448 -22.04 -25.46 -14.58
N ASP A 449 -20.83 -25.92 -14.92
CA ASP A 449 -19.66 -25.76 -14.05
C ASP A 449 -19.27 -24.28 -13.90
N LEU A 450 -19.25 -23.56 -15.02
CA LEU A 450 -19.03 -22.10 -15.05
C LEU A 450 -20.05 -21.37 -14.18
N ASP A 451 -21.33 -21.75 -14.29
CA ASP A 451 -22.42 -21.18 -13.51
C ASP A 451 -22.26 -21.44 -12.00
N ARG A 452 -21.78 -22.62 -11.60
CA ARG A 452 -21.53 -22.94 -10.19
C ARG A 452 -20.46 -22.03 -9.58
N LEU A 453 -19.41 -21.71 -10.32
CA LEU A 453 -18.39 -20.76 -9.87
C LEU A 453 -18.95 -19.33 -9.79
N ILE A 454 -19.72 -18.90 -10.78
CA ILE A 454 -20.38 -17.58 -10.80
C ILE A 454 -21.35 -17.45 -9.62
N GLU A 455 -22.12 -18.49 -9.31
CA GLU A 455 -23.06 -18.52 -8.19
C GLU A 455 -22.35 -18.48 -6.84
N ALA A 456 -21.25 -19.23 -6.67
CA ALA A 456 -20.43 -19.17 -5.47
C ALA A 456 -19.87 -17.76 -5.26
N PHE A 457 -19.38 -17.12 -6.33
CA PHE A 457 -18.88 -15.75 -6.29
C PHE A 457 -19.97 -14.75 -5.91
N ARG A 458 -21.16 -14.86 -6.53
CA ARG A 458 -22.32 -14.04 -6.20
C ARG A 458 -22.80 -14.24 -4.76
N ARG A 459 -22.76 -15.48 -4.25
CA ARG A 459 -23.16 -15.82 -2.87
C ARG A 459 -22.24 -15.18 -1.84
N ASP A 460 -20.94 -15.11 -2.13
CA ASP A 460 -19.94 -14.44 -1.30
C ASP A 460 -19.95 -12.90 -1.41
N GLY A 461 -20.68 -12.36 -2.40
CA GLY A 461 -20.74 -10.93 -2.66
C GLY A 461 -19.60 -10.40 -3.52
N GLY A 462 -18.92 -11.28 -4.26
CA GLY A 462 -17.90 -10.91 -5.23
C GLY A 462 -16.54 -10.52 -4.66
N ARG A 463 -16.21 -10.99 -3.45
CA ARG A 463 -14.99 -10.57 -2.72
C ARG A 463 -13.89 -11.62 -2.75
N SER A 464 -14.25 -12.89 -2.70
CA SER A 464 -13.31 -14.01 -2.68
C SER A 464 -12.88 -14.43 -4.08
N VAL A 465 -11.72 -15.08 -4.16
CA VAL A 465 -11.33 -15.87 -5.33
C VAL A 465 -12.15 -17.15 -5.32
N VAL A 466 -12.80 -17.48 -6.43
CA VAL A 466 -13.53 -18.74 -6.56
C VAL A 466 -12.78 -19.63 -7.54
N ARG A 467 -12.45 -20.84 -7.14
CA ARG A 467 -11.60 -21.75 -7.92
C ARG A 467 -12.27 -23.08 -8.10
N ALA A 468 -12.19 -23.63 -9.30
CA ALA A 468 -12.60 -25.01 -9.56
C ALA A 468 -11.71 -26.00 -8.82
N ALA A 469 -12.30 -27.07 -8.30
CA ALA A 469 -11.60 -28.16 -7.65
C ALA A 469 -12.14 -29.53 -8.11
N HIS A 470 -11.29 -30.54 -7.95
CA HIS A 470 -11.63 -31.95 -8.15
C HIS A 470 -10.89 -32.78 -7.08
N ASP A 471 -11.65 -33.49 -6.25
CA ASP A 471 -11.11 -34.31 -5.14
C ASP A 471 -10.19 -33.50 -4.21
N GLY A 472 -10.58 -32.25 -3.91
CA GLY A 472 -9.80 -31.33 -3.10
C GLY A 472 -8.53 -30.80 -3.77
N ARG A 473 -8.26 -31.19 -5.03
CA ARG A 473 -7.18 -30.66 -5.84
C ARG A 473 -7.67 -29.44 -6.61
N ARG A 474 -6.88 -28.38 -6.55
CA ARG A 474 -7.13 -27.16 -7.31
C ARG A 474 -7.08 -27.41 -8.81
N GLY A 475 -7.95 -26.74 -9.55
CA GLY A 475 -8.04 -26.81 -11.00
C GLY A 475 -8.44 -25.46 -11.62
N ASN A 476 -8.84 -25.51 -12.89
CA ASN A 476 -9.39 -24.38 -13.64
C ASN A 476 -10.88 -24.63 -13.91
N PRO A 477 -11.73 -23.61 -14.09
CA PRO A 477 -11.44 -22.18 -14.14
C PRO A 477 -11.16 -21.52 -12.78
N VAL A 478 -10.66 -20.29 -12.82
CA VAL A 478 -10.46 -19.44 -11.63
C VAL A 478 -11.16 -18.09 -11.82
N LEU A 479 -12.05 -17.73 -10.92
CA LEU A 479 -12.76 -16.45 -10.90
C LEU A 479 -12.08 -15.49 -9.93
N LEU A 480 -11.56 -14.40 -10.48
CA LEU A 480 -10.84 -13.36 -9.79
C LEU A 480 -11.75 -12.16 -9.51
N PRO A 481 -11.84 -11.67 -8.25
CA PRO A 481 -12.58 -10.45 -7.94
C PRO A 481 -11.90 -9.22 -8.55
N ARG A 482 -12.70 -8.17 -8.81
CA ARG A 482 -12.23 -6.89 -9.37
C ARG A 482 -11.02 -6.29 -8.64
N ALA A 483 -10.96 -6.48 -7.31
CA ALA A 483 -9.86 -6.00 -6.46
C ALA A 483 -8.49 -6.51 -6.93
N LEU A 484 -8.41 -7.66 -7.59
CA LEU A 484 -7.16 -8.23 -8.09
C LEU A 484 -6.71 -7.65 -9.44
N PHE A 485 -7.54 -6.93 -10.17
CA PHE A 485 -7.21 -6.55 -11.55
C PHE A 485 -6.00 -5.60 -11.61
N GLY A 486 -5.82 -4.73 -10.62
CA GLY A 486 -4.66 -3.84 -10.54
C GLY A 486 -3.35 -4.62 -10.39
N GLY A 487 -3.33 -5.68 -9.57
CA GLY A 487 -2.14 -6.51 -9.37
C GLY A 487 -1.75 -7.35 -10.58
N ILE A 488 -2.68 -7.67 -11.47
CA ILE A 488 -2.42 -8.44 -12.70
C ILE A 488 -1.48 -7.70 -13.65
N ALA A 489 -1.51 -6.36 -13.67
CA ALA A 489 -0.62 -5.55 -14.50
C ALA A 489 0.86 -5.77 -14.17
N HIS A 490 1.17 -6.16 -12.92
CA HIS A 490 2.52 -6.34 -12.39
C HIS A 490 3.03 -7.79 -12.44
N LEU A 491 2.26 -8.75 -12.99
CA LEU A 491 2.71 -10.14 -13.13
C LEU A 491 3.79 -10.27 -14.20
N GLU A 492 4.81 -11.10 -13.97
CA GLU A 492 5.89 -11.37 -14.92
C GLU A 492 6.10 -12.88 -15.12
N GLY A 493 6.55 -13.25 -16.32
CA GLY A 493 6.89 -14.63 -16.70
C GLY A 493 5.69 -15.57 -16.78
N ASP A 494 5.93 -16.87 -16.63
CA ASP A 494 4.89 -17.92 -16.69
C ASP A 494 4.16 -18.13 -15.35
N THR A 495 4.06 -17.05 -14.58
CA THR A 495 3.45 -17.08 -13.26
C THR A 495 1.97 -16.76 -13.40
N GLY A 496 1.11 -17.78 -13.25
CA GLY A 496 -0.35 -17.58 -13.24
C GLY A 496 -0.83 -16.71 -12.06
N ALA A 497 -2.13 -16.44 -12.00
CA ALA A 497 -2.75 -15.58 -10.96
C ALA A 497 -2.54 -16.07 -9.50
N ARG A 498 -1.94 -17.26 -9.30
CA ARG A 498 -1.63 -17.87 -8.01
C ARG A 498 -0.88 -16.94 -7.04
N HIS A 499 0.21 -16.34 -7.49
CA HIS A 499 1.06 -15.51 -6.61
C HIS A 499 0.31 -14.26 -6.14
N LEU A 500 -0.60 -13.75 -6.98
CA LEU A 500 -1.42 -12.60 -6.65
C LEU A 500 -2.45 -12.93 -5.56
N VAL A 501 -3.07 -14.11 -5.62
CA VAL A 501 -4.01 -14.56 -4.57
C VAL A 501 -3.30 -14.73 -3.22
N GLU A 502 -2.09 -15.30 -3.24
CA GLU A 502 -1.29 -15.51 -2.03
C GLU A 502 -0.74 -14.19 -1.45
N ALA A 503 -0.37 -13.22 -2.30
CA ALA A 503 0.17 -11.92 -1.89
C ALA A 503 -0.90 -10.98 -1.29
N GLU A 504 -2.11 -10.96 -1.87
CA GLU A 504 -3.19 -10.05 -1.43
C GLU A 504 -4.00 -10.61 -0.25
N GLY A 505 -3.82 -11.89 0.11
CA GLY A 505 -4.43 -12.51 1.28
C GLY A 505 -5.95 -12.61 1.23
N LEU A 506 -6.52 -12.74 0.03
CA LEU A 506 -7.96 -12.91 -0.17
C LEU A 506 -8.42 -14.33 0.21
N ASP A 507 -9.66 -14.42 0.68
CA ASP A 507 -10.32 -15.71 0.91
C ASP A 507 -10.49 -16.46 -0.42
N VAL A 508 -10.33 -17.78 -0.37
CA VAL A 508 -10.46 -18.68 -1.52
C VAL A 508 -11.60 -19.65 -1.26
N ILE A 509 -12.53 -19.72 -2.21
CA ILE A 509 -13.64 -20.66 -2.21
C ILE A 509 -13.37 -21.71 -3.29
N ASP A 510 -13.17 -22.95 -2.88
CA ASP A 510 -13.04 -24.08 -3.79
C ASP A 510 -14.43 -24.66 -4.14
N VAL A 511 -14.69 -24.85 -5.43
CA VAL A 511 -15.95 -25.38 -5.96
C VAL A 511 -15.67 -26.68 -6.69
N GLU A 512 -16.15 -27.79 -6.14
CA GLU A 512 -15.98 -29.14 -6.71
C GLU A 512 -16.79 -29.31 -8.00
N ILE A 513 -16.12 -29.29 -9.16
CA ILE A 513 -16.75 -29.47 -10.49
C ILE A 513 -16.38 -30.80 -11.16
N GLY A 514 -15.63 -31.66 -10.48
CA GLY A 514 -15.23 -32.97 -11.00
C GLY A 514 -14.12 -32.88 -12.05
N ASP A 515 -14.00 -33.91 -12.89
CA ASP A 515 -12.92 -34.08 -13.87
C ASP A 515 -12.71 -32.85 -14.79
N GLY A 516 -13.78 -32.11 -15.08
CA GLY A 516 -13.72 -30.85 -15.84
C GLY A 516 -12.81 -29.79 -15.24
N ALA A 517 -12.46 -29.87 -13.95
CA ALA A 517 -11.50 -28.99 -13.29
C ALA A 517 -10.03 -29.28 -13.64
N SER A 518 -9.73 -30.53 -14.00
CA SER A 518 -8.38 -31.10 -14.03
C SER A 518 -7.94 -31.57 -15.42
N ILE A 519 -8.84 -31.60 -16.40
CA ILE A 519 -8.54 -32.05 -17.76
C ILE A 519 -8.27 -30.85 -18.66
N ASP A 520 -6.99 -30.46 -18.76
CA ASP A 520 -6.42 -29.73 -19.89
C ASP A 520 -5.63 -30.70 -20.80
N VAL A 521 -5.87 -30.64 -22.11
CA VAL A 521 -5.24 -31.59 -23.05
C VAL A 521 -3.86 -31.09 -23.46
N ASP A 522 -2.85 -31.41 -22.68
CA ASP A 522 -1.49 -30.87 -22.85
C ASP A 522 -0.55 -31.74 -23.70
N THR A 523 -0.91 -33.02 -23.90
CA THR A 523 -0.17 -33.99 -24.71
C THR A 523 -1.08 -34.61 -25.75
N ARG A 524 -0.49 -35.21 -26.81
CA ARG A 524 -1.25 -35.90 -27.85
C ARG A 524 -2.09 -37.04 -27.27
N GLU A 525 -1.49 -37.85 -26.40
CA GLU A 525 -2.15 -38.96 -25.70
C GLU A 525 -3.36 -38.45 -24.89
N ALA A 526 -3.18 -37.41 -24.08
CA ALA A 526 -4.29 -36.82 -23.31
C ALA A 526 -5.41 -36.24 -24.19
N LEU A 527 -5.06 -35.71 -25.36
CA LEU A 527 -6.03 -35.20 -26.32
C LEU A 527 -6.84 -36.32 -26.97
N GLU A 528 -6.18 -37.41 -27.37
CA GLU A 528 -6.82 -38.59 -27.97
C GLU A 528 -7.70 -39.33 -26.94
N ASP A 529 -7.22 -39.49 -25.70
CA ASP A 529 -7.98 -40.08 -24.58
C ASP A 529 -9.24 -39.26 -24.23
N ALA A 530 -9.18 -37.94 -24.40
CA ALA A 530 -10.33 -37.06 -24.24
C ALA A 530 -11.30 -37.07 -25.45
N GLY A 531 -10.99 -37.83 -26.51
CA GLY A 531 -11.80 -37.98 -27.72
C GLY A 531 -11.51 -36.95 -28.83
N GLY A 532 -10.36 -36.30 -28.79
CA GLY A 532 -9.94 -35.30 -29.78
C GLY A 532 -9.17 -35.90 -30.95
N VAL A 533 -9.30 -35.27 -32.13
CA VAL A 533 -8.53 -35.62 -33.33
C VAL A 533 -7.78 -34.39 -33.84
N LEU A 534 -6.45 -34.45 -33.88
CA LEU A 534 -5.62 -33.37 -34.43
C LEU A 534 -5.90 -33.18 -35.93
N GLN A 535 -5.85 -31.93 -36.37
CA GLN A 535 -5.94 -31.53 -37.77
C GLN A 535 -4.56 -31.00 -38.19
N ASP A 536 -4.09 -31.38 -39.37
CA ASP A 536 -2.80 -30.88 -39.89
C ASP A 536 -2.77 -29.35 -40.11
#